data_AF-A0A7C2HN06-F1
#
_entry.id   AF-A0A7C2HN06-F1
#
_cell.length_a   1.000
_cell.length_b   1.000
_cell.length_c   1.000
_cell.angle_alpha   90.00
_cell.angle_beta   90.00
_cell.angle_gamma   90.00
#
_symmetry.space_group_name_H-M   'P 1'
#
loop_
_entity.id
_entity.type
_entity.pdbx_description
1 polymer ?
#
loop_
_entity_poly.entity_id
_entity_poly.type
_entity_poly.pdbx_seq_one_letter_code
_entity_poly.pdbx_strand_id
1 'polypeptide(L)'
;MNLVKKLKPPDTDVLLRVMQIADSPSNLDAMQYILFQFDFKDYEQFILECPPGSIRFNNFLRVAVFCDNLGVLVDGGALDPEVIFELYPIPWAKMEPIVMGMRRELGWPDLFDYFEKLGRQYQKWWEPKAKKIKLPEPPKGEAPRAALRPMARPTLVQATRLARPGAVPARPGAGVVKPAARPAAPARQARPTAKKPAGKGKKKGRR
;
A
#
# COMPACT_ATOMS: atom_id res chain seq x y z
N MET A 1 4.67 32.09 -9.67
CA MET A 1 3.36 31.69 -9.11
C MET A 1 3.44 31.87 -7.60
N ASN A 2 2.52 32.63 -7.01
CA ASN A 2 2.50 32.93 -5.57
C ASN A 2 1.82 31.80 -4.80
N LEU A 3 2.57 30.75 -4.44
CA LEU A 3 2.08 29.63 -3.61
C LEU A 3 1.49 30.09 -2.26
N VAL A 4 2.03 31.20 -1.73
CA VAL A 4 1.79 31.62 -0.35
C VAL A 4 0.42 32.30 -0.14
N LYS A 5 -0.31 32.64 -1.22
CA LYS A 5 -1.57 33.39 -1.09
C LYS A 5 -2.82 32.53 -0.81
N LYS A 6 -2.71 31.20 -0.63
CA LYS A 6 -3.89 30.31 -0.58
C LYS A 6 -3.99 29.31 0.59
N LEU A 7 -2.95 29.07 1.40
CA LEU A 7 -3.11 28.15 2.53
C LEU A 7 -3.89 28.83 3.67
N LYS A 8 -5.04 28.26 4.04
CA LYS A 8 -5.75 28.66 5.26
C LYS A 8 -5.11 27.96 6.47
N PRO A 9 -5.19 28.54 7.67
CA PRO A 9 -4.60 27.93 8.86
C PRO A 9 -5.01 26.46 9.11
N PRO A 10 -6.29 26.04 8.95
CA PRO A 10 -6.67 24.63 9.09
C PRO A 10 -6.00 23.70 8.06
N ASP A 11 -5.81 24.18 6.83
CA ASP A 11 -5.17 23.43 5.75
C ASP A 11 -3.68 23.23 6.06
N THR A 12 -3.04 24.21 6.71
CA THR A 12 -1.66 24.13 7.19
C THR A 12 -1.49 23.02 8.22
N ASP A 13 -2.40 22.87 9.17
CA ASP A 13 -2.30 21.82 10.20
C ASP A 13 -2.42 20.42 9.58
N VAL A 14 -3.32 20.23 8.62
CA VAL A 14 -3.44 18.98 7.86
C VAL A 14 -2.14 18.73 7.08
N LEU A 15 -1.62 19.75 6.40
CA LEU A 15 -0.40 19.63 5.62
C LEU A 15 0.81 19.25 6.47
N LEU A 16 0.98 19.88 7.65
CA LEU A 16 2.07 19.56 8.57
C LEU A 16 2.00 18.11 9.06
N ARG A 17 0.80 17.57 9.31
CA ARG A 17 0.63 16.15 9.67
C ARG A 17 0.96 15.22 8.51
N VAL A 18 0.55 15.58 7.29
CA VAL A 18 0.93 14.84 6.07
C VAL A 18 2.45 14.83 5.91
N MET A 19 3.13 15.96 6.12
CA MET A 19 4.58 16.06 6.07
C MET A 19 5.25 15.16 7.11
N GLN A 20 4.78 15.15 8.36
CA GLN A 20 5.30 14.24 9.38
C GLN A 20 5.14 12.76 9.01
N ILE A 21 4.03 12.38 8.37
CA ILE A 21 3.81 11.00 7.90
C ILE A 21 4.77 10.68 6.74
N ALA A 22 4.89 11.59 5.78
CA ALA A 22 5.76 11.44 4.62
C ALA A 22 7.24 11.32 5.03
N ASP A 23 7.67 12.10 6.03
CA ASP A 23 9.04 12.14 6.54
C ASP A 23 9.36 10.99 7.52
N SER A 24 8.40 10.14 7.86
CA SER A 24 8.70 8.94 8.63
C SER A 24 9.73 8.08 7.88
N PRO A 25 10.74 7.50 8.57
CA PRO A 25 11.82 6.76 7.89
C PRO A 25 11.30 5.68 6.94
N SER A 26 10.25 4.98 7.35
CA SER A 26 9.62 3.94 6.54
C SER A 26 8.93 4.48 5.28
N ASN A 27 8.37 5.69 5.30
CA ASN A 27 7.77 6.29 4.12
C ASN A 27 8.83 6.86 3.18
N LEU A 28 9.88 7.48 3.72
CA LEU A 28 11.03 7.94 2.95
C LEU A 28 11.72 6.78 2.22
N ASP A 29 12.01 5.68 2.91
CA ASP A 29 12.62 4.48 2.33
C ASP A 29 11.75 3.90 1.21
N ALA A 30 10.44 3.86 1.41
CA ALA A 30 9.49 3.35 0.42
C ALA A 30 9.38 4.27 -0.80
N MET A 31 9.29 5.59 -0.60
CA MET A 31 9.29 6.57 -1.69
C MET A 31 10.60 6.52 -2.47
N GLN A 32 11.74 6.44 -1.79
CA GLN A 32 13.05 6.31 -2.44
C GLN A 32 13.13 5.03 -3.27
N TYR A 33 12.65 3.90 -2.73
CA TYR A 33 12.56 2.65 -3.47
C TYR A 33 11.70 2.82 -4.74
N ILE A 34 10.50 3.40 -4.64
CA ILE A 34 9.63 3.62 -5.79
C ILE A 34 10.25 4.56 -6.82
N LEU A 35 10.89 5.65 -6.40
CA LEU A 35 11.45 6.63 -7.33
C LEU A 35 12.68 6.08 -8.07
N PHE A 36 13.58 5.39 -7.36
CA PHE A 36 14.91 5.09 -7.91
C PHE A 36 15.18 3.61 -8.23
N GLN A 37 14.43 2.67 -7.64
CA GLN A 37 14.75 1.24 -7.75
C GLN A 37 13.61 0.41 -8.36
N PHE A 38 12.37 0.82 -8.19
CA PHE A 38 11.24 0.14 -8.79
C PHE A 38 11.27 0.32 -10.31
N ASP A 39 11.12 -0.74 -11.09
CA ASP A 39 11.16 -0.67 -12.56
C ASP A 39 10.27 -1.71 -13.26
N PHE A 40 9.48 -2.46 -12.48
CA PHE A 40 8.52 -3.44 -12.95
C PHE A 40 7.54 -2.85 -13.96
N LYS A 41 7.29 -3.59 -15.05
CA LYS A 41 6.40 -3.18 -16.16
C LYS A 41 5.08 -3.91 -16.15
N ASP A 42 5.03 -5.07 -15.52
CA ASP A 42 3.85 -5.92 -15.42
C ASP A 42 3.74 -6.52 -14.01
N TYR A 43 2.51 -6.87 -13.68
CA TYR A 43 2.12 -7.30 -12.34
C TYR A 43 2.63 -8.70 -12.02
N GLU A 44 2.70 -9.55 -13.03
CA GLU A 44 3.11 -10.94 -12.98
C GLU A 44 4.60 -11.05 -12.60
N GLN A 45 5.46 -10.23 -13.21
CA GLN A 45 6.86 -10.10 -12.80
C GLN A 45 6.97 -9.55 -11.37
N PHE A 46 6.20 -8.50 -11.06
CA PHE A 46 6.23 -7.88 -9.74
C PHE A 46 5.88 -8.87 -8.64
N ILE A 47 4.82 -9.66 -8.77
CA ILE A 47 4.38 -10.59 -7.72
C ILE A 47 5.33 -11.78 -7.57
N LEU A 48 5.96 -12.22 -8.66
CA LEU A 48 6.97 -13.29 -8.63
C LEU A 48 8.23 -12.85 -7.89
N GLU A 49 8.72 -11.65 -8.18
CA GLU A 49 9.95 -11.12 -7.60
C GLU A 49 9.75 -10.47 -6.23
N CYS A 50 8.57 -9.90 -5.99
CA CYS A 50 8.18 -9.20 -4.78
C CYS A 50 6.92 -9.87 -4.22
N PRO A 51 7.02 -11.11 -3.71
CA PRO A 51 5.86 -11.80 -3.17
C PRO A 51 5.24 -11.02 -2.01
N PRO A 52 3.93 -11.20 -1.75
CA PRO A 52 3.25 -10.56 -0.61
C PRO A 52 4.02 -10.77 0.70
N GLY A 53 4.17 -9.70 1.47
CA GLY A 53 4.94 -9.69 2.71
C GLY A 53 6.44 -9.40 2.55
N SER A 54 6.98 -9.43 1.32
CA SER A 54 8.35 -8.96 1.07
C SER A 54 8.49 -7.45 1.33
N ILE A 55 9.70 -7.01 1.64
CA ILE A 55 9.99 -5.58 1.87
C ILE A 55 9.63 -4.74 0.63
N ARG A 56 9.94 -5.22 -0.57
CA ARG A 56 9.63 -4.53 -1.83
C ARG A 56 8.13 -4.39 -2.06
N PHE A 57 7.36 -5.45 -1.79
CA PHE A 57 5.90 -5.41 -1.85
C PHE A 57 5.31 -4.43 -0.82
N ASN A 58 5.83 -4.44 0.41
CA ASN A 58 5.38 -3.52 1.47
C ASN A 58 5.72 -2.06 1.14
N ASN A 59 6.87 -1.79 0.51
CA ASN A 59 7.22 -0.45 0.04
C ASN A 59 6.25 0.03 -1.04
N PHE A 60 5.90 -0.84 -2.00
CA PHE A 60 4.89 -0.53 -3.01
C PHE A 60 3.55 -0.18 -2.38
N LEU A 61 3.03 -1.03 -1.49
CA LEU A 61 1.76 -0.77 -0.81
C LEU A 61 1.79 0.52 0.00
N ARG A 62 2.88 0.80 0.70
CA ARG A 62 3.02 2.00 1.53
C ARG A 62 2.92 3.28 0.69
N VAL A 63 3.58 3.32 -0.46
CA VAL A 63 3.48 4.46 -1.38
C VAL A 63 2.09 4.54 -2.01
N ALA A 64 1.52 3.42 -2.46
CA ALA A 64 0.18 3.39 -3.04
C ALA A 64 -0.86 3.92 -2.06
N VAL A 65 -0.87 3.41 -0.81
CA VAL A 65 -1.78 3.85 0.26
C VAL A 65 -1.55 5.33 0.61
N PHE A 66 -0.29 5.77 0.70
CA PHE A 66 0.00 7.18 0.98
C PHE A 66 -0.58 8.09 -0.10
N CYS A 67 -0.31 7.81 -1.38
CA CYS A 67 -0.84 8.61 -2.48
C CYS A 67 -2.37 8.50 -2.64
N ASP A 68 -2.95 7.36 -2.31
CA ASP A 68 -4.41 7.18 -2.31
C ASP A 68 -5.08 8.05 -1.24
N ASN A 69 -4.53 8.05 -0.02
CA ASN A 69 -4.98 8.93 1.06
C ASN A 69 -4.79 10.42 0.72
N LEU A 70 -3.69 10.79 0.06
CA LEU A 70 -3.53 12.15 -0.47
C LEU A 70 -4.63 12.49 -1.49
N GLY A 71 -4.97 11.55 -2.36
CA GLY A 71 -6.05 11.70 -3.33
C GLY A 71 -7.40 11.93 -2.66
N VAL A 72 -7.70 11.21 -1.56
CA VAL A 72 -8.91 11.44 -0.76
C VAL A 72 -8.96 12.85 -0.18
N LEU A 73 -7.84 13.33 0.39
CA LEU A 73 -7.77 14.67 0.98
C LEU A 73 -7.93 15.78 -0.08
N VAL A 74 -7.38 15.59 -1.26
CA VAL A 74 -7.52 16.51 -2.39
C VAL A 74 -8.95 16.49 -2.95
N ASP A 75 -9.51 15.30 -3.21
CA ASP A 75 -10.87 15.15 -3.76
C ASP A 75 -11.93 15.70 -2.81
N GLY A 76 -11.74 15.53 -1.50
CA GLY A 76 -12.57 16.12 -0.45
C GLY A 76 -12.37 17.62 -0.23
N GLY A 77 -11.44 18.27 -0.94
CA GLY A 77 -11.16 19.70 -0.82
C GLY A 77 -10.44 20.12 0.47
N ALA A 78 -9.87 19.17 1.22
CA ALA A 78 -9.10 19.46 2.43
C ALA A 78 -7.69 19.98 2.13
N LEU A 79 -7.14 19.65 0.96
CA LEU A 79 -5.83 20.11 0.49
C LEU A 79 -5.91 20.57 -0.95
N ASP A 80 -5.28 21.71 -1.27
CA ASP A 80 -5.14 22.17 -2.65
C ASP A 80 -4.16 21.24 -3.40
N PRO A 81 -4.55 20.68 -4.55
CA PRO A 81 -3.71 19.75 -5.30
C PRO A 81 -2.36 20.35 -5.72
N GLU A 82 -2.31 21.64 -6.07
CA GLU A 82 -1.06 22.27 -6.49
C GLU A 82 -0.05 22.35 -5.36
N VAL A 83 -0.50 22.55 -4.10
CA VAL A 83 0.38 22.51 -2.93
C VAL A 83 1.02 21.13 -2.77
N ILE A 84 0.21 20.08 -2.94
CA ILE A 84 0.69 18.69 -2.85
C ILE A 84 1.68 18.37 -3.97
N PHE A 85 1.41 18.84 -5.18
CA PHE A 85 2.27 18.56 -6.34
C PHE A 85 3.63 19.25 -6.28
N GLU A 86 3.72 20.40 -5.60
CA GLU A 86 5.01 21.07 -5.34
C GLU A 86 5.84 20.34 -4.27
N LEU A 87 5.19 19.62 -3.35
CA LEU A 87 5.86 18.95 -2.23
C LEU A 87 6.22 17.50 -2.52
N TYR A 88 5.37 16.79 -3.28
CA TYR A 88 5.50 15.36 -3.48
C TYR A 88 5.46 14.96 -4.95
N PRO A 89 6.37 14.08 -5.39
CA PRO A 89 6.18 13.39 -6.66
C PRO A 89 5.02 12.39 -6.52
N ILE A 90 4.15 12.33 -7.53
CA ILE A 90 3.04 11.37 -7.58
C ILE A 90 3.36 10.29 -8.64
N PRO A 91 3.89 9.11 -8.26
CA PRO A 91 4.48 8.16 -9.19
C PRO A 91 3.43 7.24 -9.88
N TRP A 92 2.24 7.77 -10.21
CA TRP A 92 1.15 6.96 -10.77
C TRP A 92 1.56 6.19 -12.03
N ALA A 93 2.13 6.88 -13.03
CA ALA A 93 2.52 6.25 -14.29
C ALA A 93 3.50 5.06 -14.11
N LYS A 94 4.26 5.06 -13.01
CA LYS A 94 5.21 4.01 -12.67
C LYS A 94 4.55 2.82 -11.99
N MET A 95 3.52 3.08 -11.18
CA MET A 95 2.84 2.06 -10.37
C MET A 95 1.56 1.51 -11.03
N GLU A 96 1.00 2.23 -12.01
CA GLU A 96 -0.25 1.90 -12.70
C GLU A 96 -0.31 0.46 -13.22
N PRO A 97 0.71 -0.08 -13.94
CA PRO A 97 0.63 -1.45 -14.46
C PRO A 97 0.42 -2.50 -13.36
N ILE A 98 1.02 -2.26 -12.20
CA ILE A 98 0.94 -3.17 -11.05
C ILE A 98 -0.41 -3.03 -10.37
N VAL A 99 -0.89 -1.80 -10.15
CA VAL A 99 -2.24 -1.55 -9.59
C VAL A 99 -3.31 -2.19 -10.48
N MET A 100 -3.21 -2.06 -11.80
CA MET A 100 -4.16 -2.68 -12.73
C MET A 100 -4.14 -4.20 -12.65
N GLY A 101 -2.97 -4.81 -12.47
CA GLY A 101 -2.88 -6.26 -12.24
C GLY A 101 -3.49 -6.69 -10.92
N MET A 102 -3.23 -5.96 -9.83
CA MET A 102 -3.87 -6.22 -8.53
C MET A 102 -5.39 -6.14 -8.60
N ARG A 103 -5.94 -5.12 -9.28
CA ARG A 103 -7.40 -4.99 -9.49
C ARG A 103 -7.98 -6.23 -10.17
N ARG A 104 -7.29 -6.75 -11.19
CA ARG A 104 -7.71 -7.98 -11.91
C ARG A 104 -7.61 -9.22 -11.03
N GLU A 105 -6.49 -9.44 -10.34
CA GLU A 105 -6.30 -10.62 -9.49
C GLU A 105 -7.28 -10.65 -8.31
N LEU A 106 -7.45 -9.52 -7.64
CA LEU A 106 -8.28 -9.43 -6.43
C LEU A 106 -9.77 -9.25 -6.72
N GLY A 107 -10.15 -8.99 -7.99
CA GLY A 107 -11.53 -8.66 -8.35
C GLY A 107 -12.00 -7.34 -7.72
N TRP A 108 -11.09 -6.40 -7.44
CA TRP A 108 -11.36 -5.16 -6.73
C TRP A 108 -11.12 -3.95 -7.65
N PRO A 109 -12.11 -3.54 -8.46
CA PRO A 109 -11.91 -2.62 -9.59
C PRO A 109 -11.56 -1.18 -9.20
N ASP A 110 -11.91 -0.74 -8.00
CA ASP A 110 -11.69 0.60 -7.45
C ASP A 110 -10.47 0.67 -6.51
N LEU A 111 -9.66 -0.38 -6.42
CA LEU A 111 -8.43 -0.36 -5.61
C LEU A 111 -7.51 0.79 -6.05
N PHE A 112 -7.21 1.71 -5.12
CA PHE A 112 -6.39 2.91 -5.34
C PHE A 112 -6.93 3.87 -6.41
N ASP A 113 -8.25 4.05 -6.51
CA ASP A 113 -8.87 4.97 -7.47
C ASP A 113 -8.57 6.45 -7.18
N TYR A 114 -8.37 6.84 -5.91
CA TYR A 114 -7.97 8.19 -5.54
C TYR A 114 -6.52 8.47 -5.91
N PHE A 115 -5.63 7.49 -5.78
CA PHE A 115 -4.26 7.59 -6.29
C PHE A 115 -4.27 7.76 -7.82
N GLU A 116 -5.11 7.00 -8.53
CA GLU A 116 -5.27 7.16 -9.97
C GLU A 116 -5.71 8.58 -10.35
N LYS A 117 -6.77 9.09 -9.71
CA LYS A 117 -7.27 10.46 -9.93
C LYS A 117 -6.18 11.49 -9.65
N LEU A 118 -5.48 11.38 -8.51
CA LEU A 118 -4.40 12.27 -8.12
C LEU A 118 -3.25 12.24 -9.13
N GLY A 119 -2.85 11.06 -9.58
CA GLY A 119 -1.81 10.87 -10.58
C GLY A 119 -2.13 11.53 -11.92
N ARG A 120 -3.38 11.40 -12.38
CA ARG A 120 -3.85 12.07 -13.60
C ARG A 120 -3.84 13.60 -13.46
N GLN A 121 -4.19 14.13 -12.29
CA GLN A 121 -4.10 15.56 -12.01
C GLN A 121 -2.63 16.03 -11.99
N TYR A 122 -1.75 15.28 -11.32
CA TYR A 122 -0.32 15.57 -11.25
C TYR A 122 0.33 15.61 -12.62
N GLN A 123 0.03 14.64 -13.49
CA GLN A 123 0.57 14.62 -14.85
C GLN A 123 0.17 15.87 -15.65
N LYS A 124 -1.11 16.26 -15.61
CA LYS A 124 -1.60 17.48 -16.27
C LYS A 124 -0.90 18.74 -15.75
N TRP A 125 -0.64 18.79 -14.45
CA TRP A 125 0.09 19.89 -13.80
C TRP A 125 1.58 19.90 -14.16
N TRP A 126 2.22 18.74 -14.27
CA TRP A 126 3.65 18.61 -14.50
C TRP A 126 4.07 18.81 -15.97
N GLU A 127 3.28 18.31 -16.93
CA GLU A 127 3.59 18.41 -18.37
C GLU A 127 4.02 19.80 -18.86
N PRO A 128 3.32 20.91 -18.53
CA PRO A 128 3.75 22.24 -18.96
C PRO A 128 5.01 22.74 -18.25
N LYS A 129 5.28 22.26 -17.02
CA LYS A 129 6.50 22.58 -16.28
C LYS A 129 7.70 21.86 -16.87
N ALA A 130 7.56 20.56 -17.14
CA ALA A 130 8.59 19.72 -17.73
C ALA A 130 9.09 20.27 -19.08
N LYS A 131 8.18 20.75 -19.94
CA LYS A 131 8.54 21.35 -21.25
C LYS A 131 9.39 22.63 -21.13
N LYS A 132 9.29 23.36 -20.01
CA LYS A 132 10.04 24.60 -19.78
C LYS A 132 11.42 24.36 -19.17
N ILE A 133 11.61 23.21 -18.52
CA ILE A 133 12.87 22.85 -17.89
C ILE A 133 13.80 22.30 -18.98
N LYS A 134 14.78 23.10 -19.40
CA LYS A 134 15.92 22.62 -20.19
C LYS A 134 16.95 22.05 -19.22
N LEU A 135 17.00 20.72 -19.08
CA LEU A 135 18.11 20.10 -18.37
C LEU A 135 19.39 20.28 -19.22
N PRO A 136 20.53 20.65 -18.61
CA PRO A 136 21.81 20.65 -19.31
C PRO A 136 22.11 19.24 -19.81
N GLU A 137 22.61 19.12 -21.05
CA GLU A 137 23.05 17.83 -21.59
C GLU A 137 24.14 17.25 -20.68
N PRO A 138 24.12 15.94 -20.39
CA PRO A 138 25.21 15.31 -19.67
C PRO A 138 26.52 15.53 -20.46
N PRO A 139 27.65 15.79 -19.77
CA PRO A 139 28.91 16.04 -20.45
C PRO A 139 29.24 14.84 -21.37
N LYS A 140 29.43 15.14 -22.66
CA LYS A 140 29.81 14.14 -23.67
C LYS A 140 31.16 13.53 -23.28
N GLY A 141 31.15 12.35 -22.67
CA GLY A 141 32.36 11.61 -22.32
C GLY A 141 32.29 10.76 -21.05
N GLU A 142 31.33 10.99 -20.15
CA GLU A 142 31.13 10.08 -19.01
C GLU A 142 30.20 8.93 -19.42
N ALA A 143 30.77 7.72 -19.46
CA ALA A 143 29.97 6.49 -19.55
C ALA A 143 28.89 6.52 -18.45
N PRO A 144 27.64 6.10 -18.74
CA PRO A 144 26.60 6.06 -17.71
C PRO A 144 27.13 5.29 -16.52
N ARG A 145 27.28 5.96 -15.37
CA ARG A 145 27.66 5.30 -14.11
C ARG A 145 26.71 4.14 -13.95
N ALA A 146 27.24 2.92 -14.04
CA ALA A 146 26.47 1.72 -13.79
C ALA A 146 25.76 1.92 -12.46
N ALA A 147 24.42 1.89 -12.48
CA ALA A 147 23.63 1.99 -11.28
C ALA A 147 24.22 1.00 -10.28
N LEU A 148 24.75 1.52 -9.17
CA LEU A 148 25.28 0.69 -8.10
C LEU A 148 24.14 -0.22 -7.67
N ARG A 149 24.20 -1.48 -8.11
CA ARG A 149 23.28 -2.53 -7.64
C ARG A 149 23.35 -2.44 -6.11
N PRO A 150 22.22 -2.27 -5.40
CA PRO A 150 22.26 -2.28 -3.96
C PRO A 150 22.89 -3.60 -3.53
N MET A 151 24.09 -3.53 -2.95
CA MET A 151 24.70 -4.70 -2.32
C MET A 151 23.69 -5.22 -1.31
N ALA A 152 23.34 -6.50 -1.42
CA ALA A 152 22.51 -7.17 -0.44
C ALA A 152 23.12 -6.90 0.94
N ARG A 153 22.40 -6.15 1.78
CA ARG A 153 22.79 -5.98 3.19
C ARG A 153 22.91 -7.39 3.78
N PRO A 154 24.04 -7.78 4.40
CA PRO A 154 24.12 -9.05 5.07
C PRO A 154 23.02 -9.11 6.13
N THR A 155 22.13 -10.09 6.01
CA THR A 155 21.15 -10.42 7.02
C THR A 155 21.93 -10.85 8.26
N LEU A 156 21.98 -9.99 9.27
CA LEU A 156 22.57 -10.34 10.55
C LEU A 156 21.63 -11.34 11.23
N VAL A 157 21.82 -12.63 10.94
CA VAL A 157 21.22 -13.73 11.69
C VAL A 157 21.89 -13.71 13.07
N GLN A 158 21.33 -12.94 13.99
CA GLN A 158 21.64 -13.13 15.41
C GLN A 158 20.79 -14.27 15.95
N ALA A 159 21.30 -15.48 15.77
CA ALA A 159 20.96 -16.60 16.63
C ALA A 159 21.60 -16.35 18.00
N THR A 160 20.84 -15.78 18.94
CA THR A 160 21.15 -15.90 20.37
C THR A 160 20.05 -16.73 21.03
N ARG A 161 20.30 -18.04 21.07
CA ARG A 161 19.77 -18.90 22.14
C ARG A 161 20.28 -18.32 23.46
N LEU A 162 19.47 -17.52 24.13
CA LEU A 162 19.71 -17.23 25.54
C LEU A 162 19.13 -18.36 26.37
N ALA A 163 20.05 -19.05 27.02
CA ALA A 163 19.84 -20.09 28.00
C ALA A 163 18.84 -19.62 29.07
N ARG A 164 17.95 -20.53 29.44
CA ARG A 164 16.99 -20.42 30.53
C ARG A 164 17.75 -20.32 31.86
N PRO A 165 17.63 -19.22 32.64
CA PRO A 165 18.13 -19.17 34.00
C PRO A 165 16.97 -19.32 34.99
N GLY A 166 17.19 -20.11 36.04
CA GLY A 166 16.44 -19.96 37.29
C GLY A 166 15.39 -21.02 37.55
N ALA A 167 15.81 -22.06 38.25
CA ALA A 167 14.94 -22.87 39.09
C ALA A 167 14.25 -21.98 40.13
N VAL A 168 12.94 -22.14 40.28
CA VAL A 168 12.17 -21.58 41.40
C VAL A 168 12.08 -22.66 42.47
N PRO A 169 12.44 -22.40 43.74
CA PRO A 169 12.39 -23.41 44.79
C PRO A 169 10.93 -23.82 45.07
N ALA A 170 10.73 -25.10 45.35
CA ALA A 170 9.44 -25.70 45.67
C ALA A 170 8.82 -25.05 46.92
N ARG A 171 7.59 -24.55 46.79
CA ARG A 171 6.74 -24.15 47.91
C ARG A 171 6.03 -25.41 48.43
N PRO A 172 6.07 -25.71 49.75
CA PRO A 172 5.39 -26.88 50.28
C PRO A 172 3.89 -26.59 50.41
N GLY A 173 3.07 -27.50 49.87
CA GLY A 173 1.63 -27.53 50.11
C GLY A 173 0.77 -26.84 49.04
N ALA A 174 0.45 -27.56 47.96
CA ALA A 174 -0.83 -27.43 47.25
C ALA A 174 -1.05 -28.70 46.43
N GLY A 175 -2.19 -29.36 46.63
CA GLY A 175 -2.48 -30.71 46.17
C GLY A 175 -2.48 -30.91 44.66
N VAL A 176 -2.26 -32.17 44.29
CA VAL A 176 -2.42 -32.72 42.95
C VAL A 176 -3.83 -32.47 42.45
N VAL A 177 -3.99 -31.67 41.40
CA VAL A 177 -5.22 -31.63 40.61
C VAL A 177 -4.91 -32.25 39.24
N LYS A 178 -5.54 -33.41 38.97
CA LYS A 178 -5.52 -34.09 37.66
C LYS A 178 -6.02 -33.14 36.56
N PRO A 179 -5.49 -33.22 35.32
CA PRO A 179 -6.10 -32.51 34.18
C PRO A 179 -7.49 -33.07 33.89
N ALA A 180 -8.50 -32.20 33.90
CA ALA A 180 -9.85 -32.54 33.45
C ALA A 180 -9.88 -32.74 31.92
N ALA A 181 -10.68 -33.71 31.47
CA ALA A 181 -10.88 -34.06 30.08
C ALA A 181 -11.44 -32.90 29.25
N ARG A 182 -11.06 -32.85 27.96
CA ARG A 182 -11.59 -31.92 26.94
C ARG A 182 -13.13 -31.98 26.90
N PRO A 183 -13.85 -30.85 26.91
CA PRO A 183 -15.26 -30.84 26.56
C PRO A 183 -15.45 -31.13 25.07
N ALA A 184 -16.43 -31.98 24.78
CA ALA A 184 -16.86 -32.36 23.43
C ALA A 184 -17.42 -31.17 22.64
N ALA A 185 -17.25 -31.22 21.33
CA ALA A 185 -17.78 -30.23 20.39
C ALA A 185 -19.33 -30.19 20.44
N PRO A 186 -19.95 -29.00 20.40
CA PRO A 186 -21.40 -28.89 20.35
C PRO A 186 -21.96 -29.33 18.99
N ALA A 187 -23.05 -30.09 19.06
CA ALA A 187 -23.74 -30.71 17.95
C ALA A 187 -24.22 -29.72 16.89
N ARG A 188 -24.03 -30.07 15.61
CA ARG A 188 -24.64 -29.44 14.44
C ARG A 188 -26.16 -29.42 14.60
N GLN A 189 -26.75 -28.24 14.77
CA GLN A 189 -28.18 -28.05 14.62
C GLN A 189 -28.56 -28.18 13.14
N ALA A 190 -29.52 -29.07 12.85
CA ALA A 190 -30.05 -29.31 11.53
C ALA A 190 -30.80 -28.07 11.01
N ARG A 191 -30.45 -27.61 9.81
CA ARG A 191 -31.23 -26.59 9.08
C ARG A 191 -32.61 -27.17 8.72
N PRO A 192 -33.71 -26.44 8.90
CA PRO A 192 -35.00 -26.83 8.36
C PRO A 192 -34.97 -26.75 6.83
N THR A 193 -35.47 -27.81 6.20
CA THR A 193 -35.58 -27.99 4.75
C THR A 193 -36.59 -27.01 4.14
N ALA A 194 -36.15 -26.25 3.14
CA ALA A 194 -37.02 -25.40 2.33
C ALA A 194 -37.98 -26.26 1.51
N LYS A 195 -39.29 -26.08 1.72
CA LYS A 195 -40.35 -26.63 0.87
C LYS A 195 -40.26 -26.01 -0.53
N LYS A 196 -40.14 -26.85 -1.56
CA LYS A 196 -40.51 -26.52 -2.94
C LYS A 196 -42.02 -26.27 -3.04
N PRO A 197 -42.48 -25.31 -3.86
CA PRO A 197 -43.71 -25.46 -4.60
C PRO A 197 -43.38 -25.95 -6.03
N ALA A 198 -43.99 -27.08 -6.39
CA ALA A 198 -44.11 -27.55 -7.76
C ALA A 198 -45.07 -26.62 -8.53
N GLY A 199 -44.72 -26.24 -9.74
CA GLY A 199 -45.51 -25.33 -10.57
C GLY A 199 -46.65 -26.00 -11.34
N LYS A 200 -47.45 -25.16 -12.03
CA LYS A 200 -47.90 -25.30 -13.43
C LYS A 200 -49.02 -24.31 -13.71
N GLY A 201 -48.96 -23.60 -14.84
CA GLY A 201 -50.08 -22.79 -15.34
C GLY A 201 -49.78 -21.90 -16.54
N LYS A 202 -49.48 -22.49 -17.71
CA LYS A 202 -49.49 -21.79 -19.02
C LYS A 202 -50.91 -21.31 -19.38
N LYS A 203 -51.05 -20.09 -19.91
CA LYS A 203 -51.92 -19.72 -21.05
C LYS A 203 -51.61 -18.27 -21.49
N LYS A 204 -50.95 -18.06 -22.63
CA LYS A 204 -51.51 -17.75 -23.96
C LYS A 204 -52.35 -16.45 -24.03
N GLY A 205 -51.68 -15.36 -24.42
CA GLY A 205 -52.02 -14.39 -25.48
C GLY A 205 -53.41 -13.76 -25.59
N ARG A 206 -53.45 -12.43 -25.72
CA ARG A 206 -53.91 -11.71 -26.93
C ARG A 206 -53.92 -10.20 -26.68
N ARG A 207 -53.38 -9.47 -27.68
CA ARG A 207 -53.62 -8.08 -28.08
C ARG A 207 -53.15 -6.97 -27.14
#